data_AF-A0A1Z9IPK9-F1
#
_entry.id   AF-A0A1Z9IPK9-F1
#
_cell.length_a   1.000
_cell.length_b   1.000
_cell.length_c   1.000
_cell.angle_alpha   90.00
_cell.angle_beta   90.00
_cell.angle_gamma   90.00
#
_symmetry.space_group_name_H-M   'P 1'
#
loop_
_entity.id
_entity.type
_entity.pdbx_description
1 polymer ?
#
loop_
_entity_poly.entity_id
_entity_poly.type
_entity_poly.pdbx_seq_one_letter_code
_entity_poly.pdbx_strand_id
1 'polypeptide(L)'
;MPKWDKNTFIEKAKDSCYPHISNILIDLVNFADDSADTISWGRGKDCGTMVYKCKSDDFGMVPLFHITTNGQIKFQLNYMRTNIAKKEIVRDFQLKLESNFLMDFDEDEYPFDLFHKIDDLFNIKHEVDKFEDTIQGISARLKQ
;
A
#
# COMPACT_ATOMS: atom_id res chain seq x y z
N MET A 1 -0.99 -19.16 15.52
CA MET A 1 -1.29 -17.75 15.84
C MET A 1 -2.51 -17.32 15.04
N PRO A 2 -3.44 -16.55 15.63
CA PRO A 2 -4.62 -16.09 14.91
C PRO A 2 -4.20 -15.27 13.68
N LYS A 3 -4.93 -15.45 12.59
CA LYS A 3 -4.78 -14.63 11.40
C LYS A 3 -5.41 -13.27 11.71
N TRP A 4 -4.75 -12.19 11.33
CA TRP A 4 -5.37 -10.86 11.43
C TRP A 4 -6.59 -10.77 10.50
N ASP A 5 -7.48 -9.86 10.83
CA ASP A 5 -8.61 -9.46 10.01
C ASP A 5 -8.81 -7.94 10.14
N LYS A 6 -9.79 -7.40 9.42
CA LYS A 6 -10.11 -5.97 9.42
C LYS A 6 -10.34 -5.43 10.84
N ASN A 7 -11.12 -6.14 11.65
CA ASN A 7 -11.53 -5.66 12.97
C ASN A 7 -10.36 -5.65 13.94
N THR A 8 -9.64 -6.77 14.03
CA THR A 8 -8.47 -6.91 14.91
C THR A 8 -7.33 -5.97 14.51
N PHE A 9 -7.13 -5.73 13.20
CA PHE A 9 -6.13 -4.77 12.72
C PHE A 9 -6.49 -3.33 13.11
N ILE A 10 -7.74 -2.91 12.87
CA ILE A 10 -8.20 -1.55 13.19
C ILE A 10 -8.13 -1.29 14.69
N GLU A 11 -8.57 -2.24 15.51
CA GLU A 11 -8.49 -2.15 16.97
C GLU A 11 -7.04 -1.96 17.42
N LYS A 12 -6.12 -2.79 16.90
CA LYS A 12 -4.71 -2.69 17.26
C LYS A 12 -4.05 -1.40 16.76
N ALA A 13 -4.43 -0.91 15.58
CA ALA A 13 -3.92 0.36 15.04
C ALA A 13 -4.32 1.56 15.91
N LYS A 14 -5.57 1.58 16.41
CA LYS A 14 -6.05 2.62 17.34
C LYS A 14 -5.33 2.61 18.69
N ASP A 15 -4.95 1.42 19.16
CA ASP A 15 -4.19 1.24 20.40
C ASP A 15 -2.70 1.61 20.24
N SER A 16 -2.11 1.33 19.07
CA SER A 16 -0.65 1.39 18.88
C SER A 16 -0.16 2.69 18.24
N CYS A 17 -1.03 3.45 17.58
CA CYS A 17 -0.66 4.65 16.82
C CYS A 17 -1.32 5.90 17.39
N TYR A 18 -0.74 7.07 17.08
CA TYR A 18 -1.42 8.35 17.30
C TYR A 18 -2.74 8.41 16.51
N PRO A 19 -3.75 9.16 17.00
CA PRO A 19 -5.07 9.18 16.38
C PRO A 19 -5.06 9.49 14.87
N HIS A 20 -4.25 10.45 14.43
CA HIS A 20 -4.18 10.81 13.00
C HIS A 20 -3.61 9.68 12.13
N ILE A 21 -2.52 9.04 12.57
CA ILE A 21 -1.95 7.85 11.89
C ILE A 21 -2.97 6.71 11.86
N SER A 22 -3.66 6.47 12.97
CA SER A 22 -4.67 5.41 13.04
C SER A 22 -5.84 5.68 12.10
N ASN A 23 -6.27 6.94 11.94
CA ASN A 23 -7.32 7.31 11.00
C ASN A 23 -6.89 7.07 9.55
N ILE A 24 -5.65 7.42 9.18
CA ILE A 24 -5.10 7.14 7.85
C ILE A 24 -5.06 5.63 7.59
N LEU A 25 -4.61 4.83 8.57
CA LEU A 25 -4.64 3.37 8.44
C LEU A 25 -6.06 2.83 8.24
N ILE A 26 -7.04 3.36 8.97
CA ILE A 26 -8.45 2.95 8.84
C ILE A 26 -8.98 3.30 7.46
N ASP A 27 -8.69 4.50 6.95
CA ASP A 27 -9.06 4.94 5.60
C ASP A 27 -8.48 3.97 4.56
N LEU A 28 -7.18 3.69 4.61
CA LEU A 28 -6.51 2.76 3.69
C LEU A 28 -7.06 1.32 3.78
N VAL A 29 -7.42 0.85 4.97
CA VAL A 29 -8.06 -0.46 5.16
C VAL A 29 -9.45 -0.49 4.53
N ASN A 30 -10.25 0.55 4.73
CA ASN A 30 -11.60 0.64 4.15
C ASN A 30 -11.53 0.75 2.63
N PHE A 31 -10.65 1.60 2.12
CA PHE A 31 -10.35 1.70 0.69
C PHE A 31 -9.95 0.34 0.09
N ALA A 32 -9.10 -0.42 0.78
CA ALA A 32 -8.70 -1.75 0.32
C ALA A 32 -9.87 -2.74 0.28
N ASP A 33 -10.78 -2.66 1.25
CA ASP A 33 -11.96 -3.53 1.33
C ASP A 33 -12.92 -3.30 0.15
N ASP A 34 -13.03 -2.04 -0.29
CA ASP A 34 -13.91 -1.63 -1.38
C ASP A 34 -13.29 -1.84 -2.76
N SER A 35 -11.96 -1.71 -2.89
CA SER A 35 -11.29 -1.59 -4.20
C SER A 35 -10.27 -2.68 -4.53
N ALA A 36 -9.76 -3.43 -3.57
CA ALA A 36 -8.81 -4.51 -3.85
C ALA A 36 -9.52 -5.72 -4.47
N ASP A 37 -8.86 -6.41 -5.41
CA ASP A 37 -9.34 -7.72 -5.85
C ASP A 37 -9.15 -8.77 -4.75
N THR A 38 -8.12 -8.62 -3.92
CA THR A 38 -7.88 -9.48 -2.76
C THR A 38 -7.09 -8.75 -1.69
N ILE A 39 -7.53 -8.85 -0.44
CA ILE A 39 -6.74 -8.45 0.72
C ILE A 39 -6.09 -9.68 1.35
N SER A 40 -4.80 -9.59 1.66
CA SER A 40 -4.10 -10.60 2.45
C SER A 40 -3.75 -10.08 3.84
N TRP A 41 -4.22 -10.79 4.85
CA TRP A 41 -3.91 -10.51 6.25
C TRP A 41 -2.78 -11.40 6.75
N GLY A 42 -1.83 -10.80 7.46
CA GLY A 42 -0.69 -11.49 8.03
C GLY A 42 -1.03 -12.40 9.20
N ARG A 43 0.00 -13.07 9.71
CA ARG A 43 -0.06 -13.90 10.91
C ARG A 43 1.09 -13.45 11.83
N GLY A 44 0.80 -12.51 12.70
CA GLY A 44 1.75 -11.93 13.65
C GLY A 44 1.12 -11.84 15.03
N LYS A 45 1.90 -11.91 16.11
CA LYS A 45 1.33 -11.80 17.46
C LYS A 45 1.08 -10.35 17.87
N ASP A 46 2.07 -9.48 17.61
CA ASP A 46 2.09 -8.13 18.18
C ASP A 46 1.96 -7.03 17.12
N CYS A 47 2.29 -7.34 15.85
CA CYS A 47 2.12 -6.44 14.71
C CYS A 47 1.26 -7.11 13.64
N GLY A 48 0.13 -6.47 13.31
CA GLY A 48 -0.73 -6.85 12.21
C GLY A 48 -0.22 -6.29 10.90
N THR A 49 -0.41 -7.05 9.82
CA THR A 49 -0.07 -6.61 8.46
C THR A 49 -1.25 -6.85 7.53
N MET A 50 -1.50 -5.89 6.66
CA MET A 50 -2.46 -6.00 5.56
C MET A 50 -1.73 -5.75 4.25
N VAL A 51 -2.08 -6.52 3.22
CA VAL A 51 -1.54 -6.38 1.87
C VAL A 51 -2.69 -6.19 0.89
N TYR A 52 -2.65 -5.07 0.17
CA TYR A 52 -3.55 -4.80 -0.95
C TYR A 52 -3.02 -5.53 -2.18
N LYS A 53 -3.87 -6.32 -2.84
CA LYS A 53 -3.52 -7.00 -4.11
C LYS A 53 -4.55 -6.71 -5.20
N CYS A 54 -4.03 -6.47 -6.39
CA CYS A 54 -4.79 -6.31 -7.62
C CYS A 54 -4.47 -7.47 -8.57
N LYS A 55 -5.44 -7.90 -9.35
CA LYS A 55 -5.21 -8.82 -10.47
C LYS A 55 -4.55 -8.06 -11.62
N SER A 56 -3.57 -8.70 -12.22
CA SER A 56 -2.93 -8.27 -13.46
C SER A 56 -3.13 -9.32 -14.54
N ASP A 57 -3.31 -8.85 -15.76
CA ASP A 57 -3.56 -9.70 -16.93
C ASP A 57 -2.32 -10.53 -17.35
N ASP A 58 -1.11 -10.03 -17.08
CA ASP A 58 0.14 -10.69 -17.49
C ASP A 58 0.80 -11.55 -16.40
N PHE A 59 0.53 -11.28 -15.12
CA PHE A 59 1.23 -11.92 -13.99
C PHE A 59 0.31 -12.60 -12.96
N GLY A 60 -0.97 -12.25 -12.90
CA GLY A 60 -1.89 -12.72 -11.85
C GLY A 60 -1.98 -11.75 -10.66
N MET A 61 -1.95 -12.22 -9.42
CA MET A 61 -2.16 -11.34 -8.25
C MET A 61 -0.90 -10.56 -7.86
N VAL A 62 -0.97 -9.24 -7.95
CA VAL A 62 0.12 -8.28 -7.72
C VAL A 62 -0.16 -7.49 -6.45
N PRO A 63 0.73 -7.52 -5.44
CA PRO A 63 0.63 -6.62 -4.30
C PRO A 63 1.04 -5.20 -4.71
N LEU A 64 0.29 -4.19 -4.28
CA LEU A 64 0.62 -2.77 -4.57
C LEU A 64 1.16 -2.03 -3.34
N PHE A 65 0.57 -2.26 -2.17
CA PHE A 65 1.08 -1.73 -0.93
C PHE A 65 0.77 -2.62 0.27
N HIS A 66 1.57 -2.44 1.32
CA HIS A 66 1.46 -3.13 2.59
C HIS A 66 1.32 -2.09 3.69
N ILE A 67 0.41 -2.30 4.64
CA ILE A 67 0.34 -1.50 5.86
C ILE A 67 0.43 -2.38 7.09
N THR A 68 0.77 -1.73 8.19
CA THR A 68 1.08 -2.37 9.46
C THR A 68 0.40 -1.64 10.61
N THR A 69 0.07 -2.34 11.68
CA THR A 69 -0.63 -1.75 12.85
C THR A 69 0.25 -0.78 13.66
N ASN A 70 1.54 -0.68 13.35
CA ASN A 70 2.48 0.28 13.93
C ASN A 70 2.72 1.52 13.03
N GLY A 71 1.85 1.76 12.05
CA GLY A 71 1.87 3.02 11.30
C GLY A 71 2.90 3.08 10.18
N GLN A 72 3.26 1.93 9.60
CA GLN A 72 4.17 1.88 8.45
C GLN A 72 3.44 1.41 7.19
N ILE A 73 3.84 1.98 6.06
CA ILE A 73 3.42 1.60 4.70
C ILE A 73 4.63 1.20 3.87
N LYS A 74 4.47 0.20 3.00
CA LYS A 74 5.48 -0.18 2.00
C LYS A 74 4.85 -0.28 0.64
N PHE A 75 5.39 0.45 -0.33
CA PHE A 75 5.03 0.36 -1.73
C PHE A 75 5.75 -0.81 -2.38
N GLN A 76 5.04 -1.63 -3.15
CA GLN A 76 5.59 -2.84 -3.78
C GLN A 76 6.11 -2.55 -5.20
N LEU A 77 6.86 -1.46 -5.34
CA LEU A 77 7.32 -0.96 -6.63
C LEU A 77 8.38 -1.89 -7.24
N ASN A 78 9.38 -2.30 -6.46
CA ASN A 78 10.44 -3.19 -6.92
C ASN A 78 9.92 -4.61 -7.17
N TYR A 79 8.93 -5.05 -6.40
CA TYR A 79 8.17 -6.25 -6.73
C TYR A 79 7.56 -6.14 -8.13
N MET A 80 6.91 -5.02 -8.44
CA MET A 80 6.33 -4.79 -9.77
C MET A 80 7.40 -4.70 -10.88
N ARG A 81 8.53 -4.02 -10.63
CA ARG A 81 9.67 -3.96 -11.57
C ARG A 81 10.14 -5.33 -11.98
N THR A 82 10.20 -6.26 -11.03
CA THR A 82 10.67 -7.63 -11.29
C THR A 82 9.63 -8.47 -12.04
N ASN A 83 8.35 -8.34 -11.68
CA ASN A 83 7.32 -9.31 -12.05
C ASN A 83 6.39 -8.88 -13.20
N ILE A 84 6.16 -7.58 -13.39
CA ILE A 84 5.22 -7.07 -14.41
C ILE A 84 5.95 -6.93 -15.75
N ALA A 85 5.37 -7.46 -16.83
CA ALA A 85 5.97 -7.37 -18.15
C ALA A 85 5.80 -5.98 -18.76
N LYS A 86 4.62 -5.38 -18.56
CA LYS A 86 4.26 -4.02 -19.00
C LYS A 86 4.96 -2.92 -18.18
N LYS A 87 6.23 -2.63 -18.51
CA LYS A 87 7.09 -1.67 -17.79
C LYS A 87 6.53 -0.24 -17.77
N GLU A 88 5.71 0.13 -18.74
CA GLU A 88 5.00 1.41 -18.79
C GLU A 88 3.96 1.58 -17.67
N ILE A 89 3.44 0.49 -17.10
CA ILE A 89 2.56 0.54 -15.92
C ILE A 89 3.40 0.76 -14.67
N VAL A 90 4.52 0.05 -14.55
CA VAL A 90 5.47 0.20 -13.43
C VAL A 90 6.03 1.62 -13.37
N ARG A 91 6.42 2.17 -14.53
CA ARG A 91 6.93 3.55 -14.64
C ARG A 91 5.89 4.60 -14.23
N ASP A 92 4.62 4.42 -14.62
CA ASP A 92 3.55 5.32 -14.20
C ASP A 92 3.28 5.22 -12.70
N PHE A 93 3.35 4.02 -12.13
CA PHE A 93 3.22 3.85 -10.69
C PHE A 93 4.33 4.59 -9.96
N GLN A 94 5.58 4.44 -10.41
CA GLN A 94 6.72 5.19 -9.89
C GLN A 94 6.47 6.70 -9.95
N LEU A 95 6.22 7.26 -11.15
CA LEU A 95 6.02 8.70 -11.33
C LEU A 95 4.89 9.27 -10.46
N LYS A 96 3.82 8.52 -10.26
CA LYS A 96 2.71 8.93 -9.39
C LYS A 96 3.09 8.89 -7.91
N LEU A 97 3.83 7.87 -7.46
CA LEU A 97 4.37 7.82 -6.09
C LEU A 97 5.31 9.00 -5.84
N GLU A 98 6.24 9.27 -6.77
CA GLU A 98 7.16 10.42 -6.70
C GLU A 98 6.39 11.74 -6.64
N SER A 99 5.34 11.90 -7.46
CA SER A 99 4.48 13.09 -7.42
C SER A 99 3.67 13.21 -6.13
N ASN A 100 3.28 12.10 -5.50
CA ASN A 100 2.51 12.11 -4.26
C ASN A 100 3.36 12.50 -3.06
N PHE A 101 4.59 12.01 -2.99
CA PHE A 101 5.42 12.09 -1.79
C PHE A 101 6.68 12.95 -1.94
N LEU A 102 6.96 13.47 -3.14
CA LEU A 102 8.16 14.23 -3.47
C LEU A 102 9.46 13.48 -3.11
N MET A 103 9.42 12.15 -3.27
CA MET A 103 10.55 11.25 -3.05
C MET A 103 11.04 10.73 -4.40
N ASP A 104 12.35 10.43 -4.52
CA ASP A 104 12.88 9.70 -5.67
C ASP A 104 12.70 8.21 -5.44
N PHE A 105 12.04 7.56 -6.40
CA PHE A 105 11.77 6.13 -6.34
C PHE A 105 12.50 5.38 -7.45
N ASP A 106 13.48 5.98 -8.13
CA ASP A 106 14.29 5.32 -9.15
C ASP A 106 15.04 4.08 -8.63
N GLU A 107 15.59 3.28 -9.53
CA GLU A 107 16.20 1.99 -9.18
C GLU A 107 17.55 2.12 -8.44
N ASP A 108 18.26 3.23 -8.63
CA ASP A 108 19.56 3.47 -8.00
C ASP A 108 19.39 3.94 -6.55
N GLU A 109 18.48 4.89 -6.30
CA GLU A 109 18.21 5.42 -4.95
C GLU A 109 17.21 4.55 -4.15
N TYR A 110 16.31 3.83 -4.84
CA TYR A 110 15.29 2.96 -4.23
C TYR A 110 15.32 1.52 -4.79
N PRO A 111 16.42 0.77 -4.56
CA PRO A 111 16.60 -0.58 -5.13
C PRO A 111 15.72 -1.67 -4.49
N PHE A 112 15.14 -1.41 -3.31
CA PHE A 112 14.33 -2.37 -2.57
C PHE A 112 13.09 -1.72 -1.97
N ASP A 113 12.01 -2.48 -1.82
CA ASP A 113 10.78 -1.99 -1.19
C ASP A 113 10.94 -1.89 0.33
N LEU A 114 10.90 -0.66 0.85
CA LEU A 114 11.09 -0.31 2.25
C LEU A 114 9.78 0.08 2.94
N PHE A 115 9.75 -0.08 4.26
CA PHE A 115 8.68 0.45 5.09
C PHE A 115 8.98 1.91 5.44
N HIS A 116 8.06 2.79 5.07
CA HIS A 116 8.03 4.20 5.42
C HIS A 116 7.02 4.44 6.53
N LYS A 117 7.23 5.47 7.36
CA LYS A 117 6.22 5.84 8.34
C LYS A 117 5.10 6.59 7.64
N ILE A 118 3.86 6.30 8.00
CA ILE A 118 2.69 7.00 7.47
C ILE A 118 2.76 8.49 7.81
N ASP A 119 3.23 8.83 9.01
CA ASP A 119 3.34 10.21 9.49
C ASP A 119 4.30 11.06 8.63
N ASP A 120 5.32 10.44 8.03
CA ASP A 120 6.28 11.15 7.18
C ASP A 120 5.70 11.41 5.76
N LEU A 121 4.67 10.65 5.36
CA LEU A 121 4.13 10.63 3.99
C LEU A 121 2.74 11.27 3.86
N PHE A 122 1.93 11.19 4.92
CA PHE A 122 0.52 11.59 4.91
C PHE A 122 0.23 12.48 6.11
N ASN A 123 0.22 13.79 5.86
CA ASN A 123 -0.05 14.82 6.85
C ASN A 123 -1.49 15.33 6.75
N ILE A 124 -2.09 15.30 5.54
CA ILE A 124 -3.45 15.79 5.28
C ILE A 124 -4.28 14.78 4.47
N LYS A 125 -5.60 14.82 4.64
CA LYS A 125 -6.54 13.89 3.97
C LYS A 125 -6.38 13.86 2.45
N HIS A 126 -6.13 15.01 1.83
CA HIS A 126 -5.92 15.11 0.39
C HIS A 126 -4.75 14.24 -0.13
N GLU A 127 -3.69 14.02 0.66
CA GLU A 127 -2.57 13.15 0.27
C GLU A 127 -2.97 11.68 0.26
N VAL A 128 -3.82 11.28 1.22
CA VAL A 128 -4.41 9.93 1.27
C VAL A 128 -5.30 9.72 0.04
N ASP A 129 -6.19 10.67 -0.25
CA ASP A 129 -7.12 10.58 -1.38
C ASP A 129 -6.35 10.48 -2.73
N LYS A 130 -5.31 11.31 -2.91
CA LYS A 130 -4.45 11.26 -4.11
C LYS A 130 -3.72 9.91 -4.24
N PHE A 131 -3.32 9.31 -3.12
CA PHE A 131 -2.72 7.98 -3.11
C PHE A 131 -3.74 6.89 -3.45
N GLU A 132 -4.95 6.94 -2.90
CA GLU A 132 -6.04 6.03 -3.24
C GLU A 132 -6.38 6.07 -4.74
N ASP A 133 -6.49 7.26 -5.32
CA ASP A 133 -6.68 7.48 -6.76
C ASP A 133 -5.53 6.88 -7.59
N THR A 134 -4.29 7.05 -7.09
CA THR A 134 -3.10 6.46 -7.72
C THR A 134 -3.21 4.93 -7.75
N ILE A 135 -3.56 4.32 -6.62
CA ILE A 135 -3.72 2.86 -6.53
C ILE A 135 -4.84 2.37 -7.44
N GLN A 136 -6.00 3.04 -7.46
CA GLN A 136 -7.09 2.66 -8.36
C GLN A 136 -6.69 2.77 -9.84
N GLY A 137 -6.02 3.85 -10.23
CA GLY A 137 -5.55 4.05 -11.59
C GLY A 137 -4.57 2.97 -12.03
N ILE A 138 -3.62 2.59 -11.17
CA ILE A 138 -2.67 1.51 -11.46
C ILE A 138 -3.37 0.15 -11.50
N SER A 139 -4.27 -0.13 -10.55
CA SER A 139 -5.09 -1.34 -10.54
C SER A 139 -5.89 -1.49 -11.84
N ALA A 140 -6.50 -0.42 -12.33
CA ALA A 140 -7.25 -0.43 -13.60
C ALA A 140 -6.35 -0.73 -14.80
N ARG A 141 -5.12 -0.19 -14.83
CA ARG A 141 -4.15 -0.44 -15.91
C ARG A 141 -3.60 -1.86 -15.89
N LEU A 142 -3.43 -2.46 -14.72
CA LEU A 142 -2.94 -3.84 -14.60
C LEU A 142 -3.92 -4.87 -15.16
N LYS A 143 -5.22 -4.55 -15.19
CA LYS A 143 -6.32 -5.38 -15.72
C LYS A 143 -6.59 -5.19 -17.22
N GLN A 144 -5.77 -4.39 -17.90
CA GLN A 144 -5.77 -4.20 -19.35
C GLN A 144 -4.61 -4.99 -19.94
#